data_AF-A0A1Q9MV08-F1
#
_entry.id   AF-A0A1Q9MV08-F1
#
_cell.length_a   1.000
_cell.length_b   1.000
_cell.length_c   1.000
_cell.angle_alpha   90.00
_cell.angle_beta   90.00
_cell.angle_gamma   90.00
#
_symmetry.space_group_name_H-M   'P 1'
#
loop_
_entity.id
_entity.type
_entity.pdbx_description
1 polymer ?
#
loop_
_entity_poly.entity_id
_entity_poly.type
_entity_poly.pdbx_seq_one_letter_code
_entity_poly.pdbx_strand_id
1 'polypeptide(L)'
;MVTKPWQTLEWKKQRAVLIKDGKCAWYGGKAHLHVHHTYRTRETRKRLLKPITRQLIVEKMQAGDIPRIYKEYLSITCPHCGASVHLPKRGKYATWTCFRCQNALDLTQTPPTLTRELSFYLWRDAYQAFVEKYAPEIAARAAAAGVPPEPDYLDLGKDTILLCRRCHTAFNHGLVLCRRCHTAFNHGLMLCPRCRQHYKVPHRPTCFHCLPENVKRKVRALKSLNDALEGLE
;
A
#
# COMPACT_ATOMS: atom_id res chain seq x y z
N MET A 1 11.24 21.70 -10.97
CA MET A 1 10.55 20.39 -10.86
C MET A 1 11.61 19.30 -10.81
N VAL A 2 11.66 18.51 -9.74
CA VAL A 2 12.62 17.40 -9.62
C VAL A 2 12.28 16.34 -10.67
N THR A 3 13.23 16.04 -11.56
CA THR A 3 13.07 15.01 -12.58
C THR A 3 12.91 13.65 -11.90
N LYS A 4 11.87 12.91 -12.26
CA LYS A 4 11.64 11.59 -11.65
C LYS A 4 12.77 10.63 -12.05
N PRO A 5 13.21 9.73 -11.17
CA PRO A 5 14.30 8.78 -11.45
C PRO A 5 14.12 8.02 -12.78
N TRP A 6 12.92 7.55 -13.09
CA TRP A 6 12.64 6.81 -14.34
C TRP A 6 12.64 7.64 -15.63
N GLN A 7 12.78 8.97 -15.52
CA GLN A 7 12.93 9.85 -16.68
C GLN A 7 14.39 10.03 -17.07
N THR A 8 15.34 9.75 -16.17
CA THR A 8 16.77 9.94 -16.41
C THR A 8 17.31 8.95 -17.44
N LEU A 9 18.36 9.36 -18.16
CA LEU A 9 19.02 8.51 -19.15
C LEU A 9 19.69 7.29 -18.47
N GLU A 10 20.28 7.51 -17.30
CA GLU A 10 20.91 6.47 -16.50
C GLU A 10 19.93 5.36 -16.14
N TRP A 11 18.78 5.71 -15.57
CA TRP A 11 17.76 4.73 -15.20
C TRP A 11 17.25 3.94 -16.40
N LYS A 12 17.07 4.61 -17.55
CA LYS A 12 16.66 3.95 -18.81
C LYS A 12 17.71 2.94 -19.28
N LYS A 13 19.01 3.26 -19.16
CA LYS A 13 20.11 2.33 -19.48
C LYS A 13 20.10 1.13 -18.54
N GLN A 14 20.02 1.35 -17.22
CA GLN A 14 19.93 0.27 -16.24
C GLN A 14 18.72 -0.63 -16.48
N ARG A 15 17.55 -0.03 -16.76
CA ARG A 15 16.33 -0.77 -17.09
C ARG A 15 16.48 -1.62 -18.34
N ALA A 16 17.11 -1.08 -19.39
CA ALA A 16 17.32 -1.82 -20.64
C ALA A 16 18.18 -3.07 -20.41
N VAL A 17 19.26 -2.95 -19.63
CA VAL A 17 20.11 -4.07 -19.21
C VAL A 17 19.30 -5.09 -18.41
N LEU A 18 18.57 -4.63 -17.39
CA LEU A 18 17.79 -5.50 -16.51
C LEU A 18 16.69 -6.27 -17.27
N ILE A 19 16.04 -5.65 -18.26
CA ILE A 19 14.97 -6.29 -19.04
C ILE A 19 15.50 -7.25 -20.09
N LYS A 20 16.68 -6.99 -20.68
CA LYS A 20 17.26 -7.81 -21.76
C LYS A 20 17.44 -9.27 -21.33
N ASP A 21 17.95 -9.48 -20.13
CA ASP A 21 18.19 -10.82 -19.55
C ASP A 21 17.11 -11.22 -18.53
N GLY A 22 16.17 -10.31 -18.28
CA GLY A 22 15.12 -10.44 -17.30
C GLY A 22 14.05 -11.47 -17.63
N LYS A 23 13.43 -12.00 -16.58
CA LYS A 23 12.21 -12.82 -16.64
C LYS A 23 11.27 -12.35 -15.55
N CYS A 24 9.97 -12.54 -15.75
CA CYS A 24 8.99 -12.25 -14.71
C CYS A 24 9.27 -13.12 -13.48
N ALA A 25 9.39 -12.49 -12.31
CA ALA A 25 9.65 -13.16 -11.04
C ALA A 25 8.56 -14.17 -10.66
N TRP A 26 7.32 -13.98 -11.12
CA TRP A 26 6.19 -14.82 -10.71
C TRP A 26 5.91 -16.01 -11.63
N TYR A 27 6.11 -15.89 -12.95
CA TYR A 27 5.82 -16.99 -13.89
C TYR A 27 6.93 -17.26 -14.92
N GLY A 28 8.01 -16.47 -14.93
CA GLY A 28 9.20 -16.73 -15.74
C GLY A 28 9.13 -16.32 -17.21
N GLY A 29 8.05 -15.68 -17.69
CA GLY A 29 7.99 -15.20 -19.07
C GLY A 29 8.83 -13.94 -19.32
N LYS A 30 9.17 -13.71 -20.59
CA LYS A 30 10.01 -12.58 -21.05
C LYS A 30 9.23 -11.44 -21.72
N ALA A 31 7.93 -11.63 -21.94
CA ALA A 31 7.10 -10.66 -22.64
C ALA A 31 6.69 -9.49 -21.72
N HIS A 32 6.82 -8.26 -22.23
CA HIS A 32 6.36 -7.01 -21.60
C HIS A 32 6.69 -6.92 -20.10
N LEU A 33 8.00 -6.87 -19.79
CA LEU A 33 8.49 -6.77 -18.42
C LEU A 33 8.42 -5.33 -17.89
N HIS A 34 7.92 -5.21 -16.68
CA HIS A 34 7.83 -3.99 -15.88
C HIS A 34 8.74 -4.13 -14.66
N VAL A 35 9.45 -3.04 -14.35
CA VAL A 35 10.32 -2.94 -13.17
C VAL A 35 9.45 -2.48 -11.99
N HIS A 36 9.52 -3.20 -10.87
CA HIS A 36 8.86 -2.83 -9.62
C HIS A 36 9.86 -2.79 -8.48
N HIS A 37 9.79 -1.74 -7.68
CA HIS A 37 10.53 -1.66 -6.43
C HIS A 37 9.73 -2.29 -5.28
N THR A 38 10.38 -3.11 -4.47
CA THR A 38 9.82 -3.88 -3.35
C THR A 38 10.25 -3.34 -1.99
N TYR A 39 10.63 -2.05 -1.91
CA TYR A 39 11.11 -1.42 -0.69
C TYR A 39 10.12 -1.58 0.48
N ARG A 40 10.44 -2.49 1.41
CA ARG A 40 9.65 -2.72 2.63
C ARG A 40 9.63 -1.50 3.54
N THR A 41 10.70 -0.70 3.49
CA THR A 41 10.87 0.53 4.27
C THR A 41 9.94 1.67 3.81
N ARG A 42 9.34 1.59 2.61
CA ARG A 42 8.49 2.67 2.05
C ARG A 42 7.28 2.95 2.92
N GLU A 43 6.52 1.93 3.30
CA GLU A 43 5.31 2.11 4.11
C GLU A 43 5.65 2.52 5.55
N THR A 44 6.73 1.97 6.11
CA THR A 44 7.25 2.38 7.42
C THR A 44 7.65 3.86 7.40
N ARG A 45 8.41 4.31 6.40
CA ARG A 45 8.78 5.73 6.21
C ARG A 45 7.53 6.60 6.10
N LYS A 46 6.55 6.23 5.28
CA LYS A 46 5.30 6.98 5.12
C LYS A 46 4.52 7.10 6.43
N ARG A 47 4.44 6.02 7.21
CA ARG A 47 3.76 6.00 8.51
C ARG A 47 4.44 6.91 9.53
N LEU A 48 5.77 6.92 9.57
CA LEU A 48 6.55 7.71 10.53
C LEU A 48 6.71 9.19 10.12
N LEU A 49 6.84 9.47 8.83
CA LEU A 49 7.05 10.83 8.33
C LEU A 49 5.77 11.68 8.42
N LYS A 50 4.60 11.07 8.20
CA LYS A 50 3.29 11.76 8.22
C LYS A 50 3.04 12.55 9.51
N PRO A 51 3.19 12.00 10.74
CA PRO A 51 2.99 12.77 11.97
C PRO A 51 4.03 13.89 12.13
N ILE A 52 5.29 13.66 11.77
CA ILE A 52 6.36 14.67 11.84
C ILE A 52 6.02 15.87 10.97
N THR A 53 5.67 15.64 9.70
CA THR A 53 5.28 16.72 8.79
C THR A 53 4.04 17.45 9.29
N ARG A 54 3.04 16.71 9.82
CA ARG A 54 1.82 17.32 10.37
C ARG A 54 2.12 18.22 11.57
N GLN A 55 2.98 17.78 12.48
CA GLN A 55 3.39 18.58 13.63
C GLN A 55 4.11 19.85 13.19
N LEU A 56 5.02 19.74 12.22
CA LEU A 56 5.71 20.91 11.67
C LEU A 56 4.73 21.91 11.03
N ILE A 57 3.70 21.43 10.30
CA ILE A 57 2.65 22.30 9.75
C ILE A 57 1.95 23.07 10.87
N VAL A 58 1.58 22.41 11.97
CA VAL A 58 0.94 23.06 13.12
C VAL A 58 1.81 24.17 13.69
N GLU A 59 3.08 23.87 13.97
CA GLU A 59 4.05 24.81 14.53
C GLU A 59 4.23 26.04 13.61
N LYS A 60 4.44 25.81 12.30
CA LYS A 60 4.64 26.89 11.32
C LYS A 60 3.36 27.72 11.09
N MET A 61 2.17 27.12 11.18
CA MET A 61 0.91 27.87 11.10
C MET A 61 0.66 28.71 12.35
N GLN A 62 1.04 28.21 13.53
CA GLN A 62 0.94 28.95 14.78
C GLN A 62 1.92 30.13 14.80
N ALA A 63 3.17 29.90 14.36
CA ALA A 63 4.20 30.92 14.22
C ALA A 63 3.89 31.98 13.15
N GLY A 64 2.97 31.69 12.21
CA GLY A 64 2.57 32.62 11.16
C GLY A 64 3.38 32.51 9.86
N ASP A 65 4.28 31.53 9.77
CA ASP A 65 5.12 31.29 8.58
C ASP A 65 4.33 30.74 7.37
N ILE A 66 3.13 30.23 7.62
CA ILE A 66 2.17 29.78 6.61
C ILE A 66 0.79 30.37 6.92
N PRO A 67 0.00 30.71 5.89
CA PRO A 67 -1.32 31.31 6.06
C PRO A 67 -2.23 30.44 6.94
N ARG A 68 -2.90 31.07 7.89
CA ARG A 68 -3.92 30.42 8.71
C ARG A 68 -5.14 30.10 7.84
N ILE A 69 -5.32 28.81 7.58
CA ILE A 69 -6.49 28.30 6.88
C ILE A 69 -7.56 28.04 7.93
N TYR A 70 -8.74 28.62 7.75
CA TYR A 70 -9.86 28.36 8.63
C TYR A 70 -10.89 27.51 7.90
N LYS A 71 -11.48 26.57 8.62
CA LYS A 71 -12.61 25.79 8.14
C LYS A 71 -13.80 26.06 9.03
N GLU A 72 -14.93 26.27 8.38
CA GLU A 72 -16.19 26.49 9.05
C GLU A 72 -16.91 25.16 9.24
N TYR A 73 -17.51 25.00 10.41
CA TYR A 73 -18.31 23.85 10.79
C TYR A 73 -19.65 24.35 11.36
N LEU A 74 -20.71 23.59 11.13
CA LEU A 74 -21.89 23.72 11.97
C LEU A 74 -21.60 22.91 13.23
N SER A 75 -21.70 23.53 14.39
CA SER A 75 -21.50 22.85 15.66
C SER A 75 -22.75 22.95 16.52
N ILE A 76 -23.06 21.88 17.25
CA ILE A 76 -24.10 21.90 18.27
C ILE A 76 -23.52 21.38 19.57
N THR A 77 -23.91 22.00 20.67
CA THR A 77 -23.62 21.57 22.03
C THR A 77 -24.89 21.02 22.65
N CYS A 78 -24.83 19.77 23.13
CA CYS A 78 -25.95 19.14 23.81
C CYS A 78 -26.23 19.87 25.14
N PRO A 79 -27.46 20.39 25.37
CA PRO A 79 -27.80 21.09 26.61
C PRO A 79 -27.82 20.17 27.83
N HIS A 80 -28.02 18.86 27.65
CA HIS A 80 -28.10 17.92 28.77
C HIS A 80 -26.73 17.47 29.30
N CYS A 81 -25.74 17.29 28.44
CA CYS A 81 -24.44 16.73 28.84
C CYS A 81 -23.23 17.57 28.42
N GLY A 82 -23.46 18.71 27.78
CA GLY A 82 -22.41 19.64 27.33
C GLY A 82 -21.54 19.10 26.18
N ALA A 83 -21.86 17.94 25.59
CA ALA A 83 -21.07 17.39 24.50
C ALA A 83 -21.29 18.19 23.20
N SER A 84 -20.19 18.66 22.61
CA SER A 84 -20.20 19.37 21.32
C SER A 84 -19.82 18.45 20.16
N VAL A 85 -20.50 18.60 19.02
CA VAL A 85 -20.16 17.89 17.78
C VAL A 85 -20.23 18.80 16.56
N HIS A 86 -19.48 18.43 15.51
CA HIS A 86 -19.64 19.03 14.19
C HIS A 86 -20.70 18.29 13.39
N LEU A 87 -21.66 19.05 12.86
CA LEU A 87 -22.66 18.59 11.92
C LEU A 87 -22.20 18.84 10.47
N PRO A 88 -22.61 17.99 9.51
CA PRO A 88 -22.37 18.25 8.10
C PRO A 88 -23.10 19.52 7.65
N LYS A 89 -22.43 20.37 6.85
CA LYS A 89 -23.06 21.57 6.27
C LYS A 89 -24.20 21.25 5.29
N ARG A 90 -24.19 20.05 4.70
CA ARG A 90 -25.18 19.61 3.71
C ARG A 90 -26.07 18.53 4.32
N GLY A 91 -27.15 18.97 4.94
CA GLY A 91 -28.23 18.11 5.43
C GLY A 91 -29.30 18.96 6.11
N LYS A 92 -30.57 18.76 5.74
CA LYS A 92 -31.70 19.33 6.48
C LYS A 92 -31.95 18.44 7.68
N TYR A 93 -31.22 18.67 8.77
CA TYR A 93 -31.42 17.93 10.00
C TYR A 93 -32.52 18.61 10.81
N ALA A 94 -33.68 17.96 10.93
CA ALA A 94 -34.73 18.40 11.85
C ALA A 94 -34.42 17.96 13.29
N THR A 95 -33.82 16.76 13.45
CA THR A 95 -33.46 16.20 14.75
C THR A 95 -32.03 15.65 14.74
N TRP A 96 -31.38 15.70 15.90
CA TRP A 96 -30.05 15.13 16.14
C TRP A 96 -30.04 14.36 17.46
N THR A 97 -29.47 13.16 17.49
CA THR A 97 -29.34 12.38 18.72
C THR A 97 -27.93 12.53 19.28
N CYS A 98 -27.83 12.91 20.56
CA CYS A 98 -26.54 13.05 21.21
C CYS A 98 -25.82 11.70 21.36
N PHE A 99 -24.60 11.59 20.84
CA PHE A 99 -23.81 10.35 20.93
C PHE A 99 -23.43 9.97 22.39
N ARG A 100 -23.46 10.94 23.32
CA ARG A 100 -23.04 10.75 24.72
C ARG A 100 -24.20 10.36 25.64
N CYS A 101 -25.31 11.10 25.60
CA CYS A 101 -26.46 10.85 26.47
C CYS A 101 -27.70 10.29 25.75
N GLN A 102 -27.62 10.08 24.44
CA GLN A 102 -28.69 9.53 23.60
C GLN A 102 -29.99 10.36 23.55
N ASN A 103 -30.02 11.56 24.13
CA ASN A 103 -31.17 12.44 24.01
C ASN A 103 -31.30 12.96 22.57
N ALA A 104 -32.52 12.86 22.04
CA ALA A 104 -32.90 13.47 20.78
C ALA A 104 -33.13 14.97 20.99
N LEU A 105 -32.51 15.78 20.14
CA LEU A 105 -32.59 17.22 20.11
C LEU A 105 -33.27 17.66 18.83
N ASP A 106 -34.24 18.55 18.96
CA ASP A 106 -34.83 19.26 17.84
C ASP A 106 -33.91 20.43 17.45
N LEU A 107 -33.33 20.34 16.25
CA LEU A 107 -32.41 21.34 15.73
C LEU A 107 -33.12 22.59 15.22
N THR A 108 -34.45 22.57 15.11
CA THR A 108 -35.24 23.78 14.82
C THR A 108 -35.32 24.68 16.05
N GLN A 109 -35.37 24.08 17.24
CA GLN A 109 -35.42 24.79 18.53
C GLN A 109 -34.02 25.14 19.04
N THR A 110 -33.05 24.26 18.79
CA THR A 110 -31.63 24.48 19.12
C THR A 110 -30.77 24.47 17.86
N PRO A 111 -30.75 25.58 17.10
CA PRO A 111 -30.02 25.62 15.85
C PRO A 111 -28.52 25.51 16.07
N PRO A 112 -27.80 24.76 15.21
CA PRO A 112 -26.36 24.69 15.29
C PRO A 112 -25.72 26.05 14.99
N THR A 113 -24.63 26.34 15.69
CA THR A 113 -23.86 27.56 15.51
C THR A 113 -22.77 27.35 14.47
N LEU A 114 -22.61 28.30 13.55
CA LEU A 114 -21.47 28.31 12.63
C LEU A 114 -20.20 28.67 13.42
N THR A 115 -19.32 27.69 13.60
CA THR A 115 -18.01 27.90 14.22
C THR A 115 -16.93 27.92 13.16
N ARG A 116 -15.91 28.74 13.39
CA ARG A 116 -14.73 28.87 12.53
C ARG A 116 -13.51 28.39 13.30
N GLU A 117 -12.91 27.30 12.83
CA GLU A 117 -11.77 26.68 13.48
C GLU A 117 -10.54 26.69 12.57
N LEU A 118 -9.36 26.69 13.19
CA LEU A 118 -8.12 26.61 12.45
C LEU A 118 -7.94 25.21 11.86
N SER A 119 -7.76 25.13 10.55
CA SER A 119 -7.52 23.90 9.81
C SER A 119 -6.03 23.74 9.54
N PHE A 120 -5.44 22.70 10.12
CA PHE A 120 -4.04 22.31 9.87
C PHE A 120 -3.85 21.47 8.60
N TYR A 121 -4.85 21.49 7.72
CA TYR A 121 -4.81 20.80 6.44
C TYR A 121 -4.37 21.77 5.33
N LEU A 122 -3.30 21.43 4.64
CA LEU A 122 -2.84 22.14 3.44
C LEU A 122 -3.37 21.44 2.19
N TRP A 123 -3.90 22.22 1.25
CA TRP A 123 -4.23 21.73 -0.09
C TRP A 123 -2.98 21.26 -0.83
N ARG A 124 -3.15 20.43 -1.86
CA ARG A 124 -2.05 19.74 -2.56
C ARG A 124 -0.88 20.67 -2.91
N ASP A 125 -1.16 21.82 -3.52
CA ASP A 125 -0.11 22.74 -3.99
C ASP A 125 0.57 23.47 -2.83
N ALA A 126 -0.20 23.92 -1.84
CA ALA A 126 0.33 24.52 -0.62
C ALA A 126 1.16 23.53 0.21
N TYR A 127 0.73 22.27 0.27
CA TYR A 127 1.48 21.19 0.91
C TYR A 127 2.79 20.91 0.17
N GLN A 128 2.77 20.88 -1.16
CA GLN A 128 3.98 20.70 -1.94
C GLN A 128 4.97 21.85 -1.72
N ALA A 129 4.51 23.10 -1.80
CA ALA A 129 5.35 24.26 -1.52
C ALA A 129 5.91 24.25 -0.08
N PHE A 130 5.11 23.80 0.89
CA PHE A 130 5.56 23.61 2.27
C PHE A 130 6.66 22.56 2.38
N VAL A 131 6.48 21.39 1.78
CA VAL A 131 7.49 20.32 1.80
C VAL A 131 8.77 20.75 1.11
N GLU A 132 8.69 21.48 0.00
CA GLU A 132 9.87 22.02 -0.68
C GLU A 132 10.61 23.06 0.18
N LYS A 133 9.88 24.00 0.80
CA LYS A 133 10.48 25.04 1.66
C LYS A 133 11.12 24.47 2.94
N TYR A 134 10.46 23.51 3.58
CA TYR A 134 10.91 22.94 4.87
C TYR A 134 11.56 21.56 4.74
N ALA A 135 11.94 21.15 3.53
CA ALA A 135 12.64 19.89 3.27
C ALA A 135 13.81 19.60 4.23
N PRO A 136 14.75 20.54 4.52
CA PRO A 136 15.86 20.26 5.42
C PRO A 136 15.40 20.03 6.87
N GLU A 137 14.43 20.79 7.36
CA GLU A 137 13.91 20.64 8.73
C GLU A 137 13.13 19.33 8.89
N ILE A 138 12.34 18.97 7.87
CA ILE A 138 11.65 17.67 7.81
C ILE A 138 12.67 16.52 7.83
N ALA A 139 13.74 16.63 7.04
CA ALA A 139 14.79 15.61 6.97
C ALA A 139 15.53 15.46 8.32
N ALA A 140 15.87 16.57 8.98
CA ALA A 140 16.51 16.55 10.29
C ALA A 140 15.64 15.89 11.36
N ARG A 141 14.35 16.26 11.43
CA ARG A 141 13.40 15.63 12.37
C ARG A 141 13.16 14.16 12.05
N ALA A 142 13.09 13.81 10.77
CA ALA A 142 12.96 12.42 10.33
C ALA A 142 14.18 11.58 10.74
N ALA A 143 15.40 12.10 10.57
CA ALA A 143 16.63 11.44 11.01
C ALA A 143 16.65 11.25 12.53
N ALA A 144 16.30 12.29 13.30
CA ALA A 144 16.24 12.23 14.76
C ALA A 144 15.20 11.20 15.27
N ALA A 145 14.08 11.04 14.54
CA ALA A 145 13.04 10.07 14.87
C ALA A 145 13.33 8.64 14.34
N GLY A 146 14.50 8.39 13.74
CA GLY A 146 14.87 7.08 13.20
C GLY A 146 14.05 6.66 11.97
N VAL A 147 13.51 7.63 11.22
CA VAL A 147 12.78 7.34 9.98
C VAL A 147 13.78 6.78 8.95
N PRO A 148 13.49 5.63 8.32
CA PRO A 148 14.35 5.08 7.28
C PRO A 148 14.58 6.11 6.15
N PRO A 149 15.79 6.15 5.56
CA PRO A 149 16.10 7.06 4.47
C PRO A 149 15.17 6.81 3.27
N GLU A 150 15.10 7.79 2.37
CA GLU A 150 14.36 7.61 1.13
C GLU A 150 14.97 6.46 0.33
N PRO A 151 14.16 5.51 -0.15
CA PRO A 151 14.69 4.46 -1.01
C PRO A 151 15.32 5.06 -2.27
N ASP A 152 16.48 4.55 -2.64
CA ASP A 152 17.12 4.95 -3.88
C ASP A 152 16.44 4.26 -5.06
N TYR A 153 15.62 5.01 -5.80
CA TYR A 153 14.92 4.48 -6.98
C TYR A 153 15.78 4.49 -8.25
N LEU A 154 17.02 5.01 -8.20
CA LEU A 154 17.98 4.95 -9.31
C LEU A 154 18.66 3.58 -9.38
N ASP A 155 19.01 2.99 -8.24
CA ASP A 155 19.64 1.67 -8.14
C ASP A 155 18.63 0.54 -8.39
N LEU A 156 18.59 0.02 -9.63
CA LEU A 156 17.75 -1.12 -9.98
C LEU A 156 18.33 -2.48 -9.53
N GLY A 157 19.51 -2.50 -8.92
CA GLY A 157 20.15 -3.71 -8.39
C GLY A 157 19.61 -4.15 -7.04
N LYS A 158 18.93 -3.25 -6.31
CA LYS A 158 18.39 -3.51 -4.97
C LYS A 158 16.86 -3.50 -4.98
N ASP A 159 16.27 -4.39 -4.18
CA ASP A 159 14.83 -4.44 -3.89
C ASP A 159 13.97 -4.23 -5.13
N THR A 160 14.33 -4.87 -6.24
CA THR A 160 13.68 -4.70 -7.53
C THR A 160 13.30 -6.05 -8.10
N ILE A 161 12.07 -6.16 -8.59
CA ILE A 161 11.56 -7.35 -9.27
C ILE A 161 11.03 -6.98 -10.64
N LEU A 162 11.16 -7.91 -11.59
CA LEU A 162 10.54 -7.80 -12.90
C LEU A 162 9.21 -8.55 -12.90
N LEU A 163 8.14 -7.91 -13.31
CA LEU A 163 6.83 -8.54 -13.50
C LEU A 163 6.38 -8.35 -14.94
N CYS A 164 5.79 -9.37 -15.57
CA CYS A 164 5.10 -9.12 -16.85
C CYS A 164 3.87 -8.26 -16.62
N ARG A 165 3.32 -7.70 -17.71
CA ARG A 165 2.07 -6.93 -17.70
C ARG A 165 0.96 -7.56 -16.85
N ARG A 166 0.71 -8.87 -16.97
CA ARG A 166 -0.36 -9.56 -16.21
C ARG A 166 -0.06 -9.62 -14.71
N CYS A 167 1.18 -9.94 -14.33
CA CYS A 167 1.61 -10.01 -12.93
C CYS A 167 1.71 -8.62 -12.30
N HIS A 168 2.17 -7.61 -13.05
CA HIS A 168 2.15 -6.20 -12.67
C HIS A 168 0.73 -5.76 -12.30
N THR A 169 -0.26 -6.06 -13.16
CA THR A 169 -1.66 -5.68 -12.89
C THR A 169 -2.21 -6.42 -11.66
N ALA A 170 -1.90 -7.71 -11.50
CA ALA A 170 -2.30 -8.47 -10.31
C ALA A 170 -1.70 -7.89 -9.02
N PHE A 171 -0.43 -7.51 -9.05
CA PHE A 171 0.28 -6.90 -7.92
C PHE A 171 -0.30 -5.52 -7.55
N ASN A 172 -0.53 -4.63 -8.52
CA ASN A 172 -0.94 -3.25 -8.25
C ASN A 172 -2.44 -3.09 -7.93
N HIS A 173 -3.30 -3.91 -8.54
CA HIS A 173 -4.75 -3.75 -8.39
C HIS A 173 -5.37 -4.76 -7.42
N GLY A 174 -4.53 -5.57 -6.74
CA GLY A 174 -5.02 -6.63 -5.85
C GLY A 174 -5.92 -7.63 -6.58
N LEU A 175 -5.78 -7.77 -7.91
CA LEU A 175 -6.65 -8.63 -8.70
C LEU A 175 -6.36 -10.09 -8.35
N VAL A 176 -7.44 -10.78 -7.97
CA VAL A 176 -7.50 -12.20 -7.61
C VAL A 176 -6.79 -13.03 -8.68
N LEU A 177 -5.66 -13.63 -8.31
CA LEU A 177 -5.05 -14.72 -9.08
C LEU A 177 -6.13 -15.80 -9.26
N CYS A 178 -6.23 -16.42 -10.45
CA CYS A 178 -7.14 -17.55 -10.60
C CYS A 178 -6.86 -18.60 -9.51
N ARG A 179 -7.87 -19.36 -9.06
CA ARG A 179 -7.73 -20.32 -7.94
C ARG A 179 -6.45 -21.16 -8.04
N ARG A 180 -6.07 -21.55 -9.27
CA ARG A 180 -4.85 -22.29 -9.58
C ARG A 180 -3.56 -21.52 -9.29
N CYS A 181 -3.47 -20.25 -9.67
CA CYS A 181 -2.31 -19.40 -9.40
C CYS A 181 -2.26 -18.92 -7.94
N HIS A 182 -3.42 -18.68 -7.31
CA HIS A 182 -3.50 -18.38 -5.88
C HIS A 182 -3.01 -19.56 -5.02
N THR A 183 -3.47 -20.77 -5.35
CA THR A 183 -3.03 -22.01 -4.70
C THR A 183 -1.54 -22.26 -4.93
N ALA A 184 -1.05 -22.07 -6.16
CA ALA A 184 0.38 -22.22 -6.45
C ALA A 184 1.25 -21.27 -5.63
N PHE A 185 0.82 -20.02 -5.46
CA PHE A 185 1.51 -19.04 -4.63
C PHE A 185 1.53 -19.44 -3.15
N ASN A 186 0.39 -19.83 -2.57
CA ASN A 186 0.30 -20.19 -1.15
C ASN A 186 1.01 -21.49 -0.79
N HIS A 187 1.03 -22.47 -1.70
CA HIS A 187 1.69 -23.77 -1.46
C HIS A 187 3.14 -23.82 -1.96
N GLY A 188 3.74 -22.67 -2.30
CA GLY A 188 5.13 -22.58 -2.76
C GLY A 188 5.41 -23.40 -4.03
N LEU A 189 4.41 -23.57 -4.89
CA LEU A 189 4.53 -24.36 -6.11
C LEU A 189 5.13 -23.51 -7.23
N MET A 190 6.09 -24.07 -7.95
CA MET A 190 6.77 -23.43 -9.07
C MET A 190 6.30 -24.02 -10.40
N LEU A 191 6.34 -23.25 -11.49
CA LEU A 191 6.07 -23.83 -12.81
C LEU A 191 7.13 -24.87 -13.20
N CYS A 192 6.70 -25.96 -13.81
CA CYS A 192 7.60 -27.01 -14.29
C CYS A 192 8.59 -26.46 -15.33
N PRO A 193 9.91 -26.70 -15.19
CA PRO A 193 10.89 -26.22 -16.17
C PRO A 193 10.74 -26.91 -17.53
N ARG A 194 10.17 -28.12 -17.59
CA ARG A 194 10.03 -28.94 -18.81
C ARG A 194 8.80 -28.58 -19.64
N CYS A 195 7.60 -28.61 -19.05
CA CYS A 195 6.36 -28.33 -19.80
C CYS A 195 5.80 -26.93 -19.61
N ARG A 196 6.17 -26.21 -18.54
CA ARG A 196 5.64 -24.88 -18.17
C ARG A 196 4.10 -24.75 -18.11
N GLN A 197 3.37 -25.86 -18.17
CA GLN A 197 1.90 -25.91 -18.11
C GLN A 197 1.40 -26.39 -16.74
N HIS A 198 2.22 -27.13 -16.00
CA HIS A 198 1.87 -27.68 -14.70
C HIS A 198 2.85 -27.19 -13.63
N TYR A 199 2.35 -27.06 -12.41
CA TYR A 199 3.16 -26.70 -11.25
C TYR A 199 3.89 -27.93 -10.70
N LYS A 200 5.03 -27.68 -10.04
CA LYS A 200 5.85 -28.64 -9.31
C LYS A 200 6.11 -28.11 -7.90
N VAL A 201 6.30 -29.02 -6.96
CA VAL A 201 6.83 -28.70 -5.63
C VAL A 201 8.32 -28.34 -5.72
N PRO A 202 8.87 -27.53 -4.80
CA PRO A 202 10.25 -27.06 -4.87
C PRO A 202 11.28 -28.18 -4.97
N HIS A 203 11.13 -29.22 -4.15
CA HIS A 203 12.07 -30.34 -4.05
C HIS A 203 12.01 -31.34 -5.22
N ARG A 204 11.05 -31.23 -6.14
CA ARG A 204 11.00 -32.10 -7.33
C ARG A 204 11.61 -31.40 -8.54
N PRO A 205 12.33 -32.11 -9.42
CA PRO A 205 12.95 -31.50 -10.60
C PRO A 205 11.90 -31.06 -11.65
N THR A 206 10.83 -31.83 -11.84
CA THR A 206 9.76 -31.54 -12.81
C THR A 206 8.37 -31.76 -12.21
N CYS A 207 7.30 -31.35 -12.91
CA CYS A 207 5.92 -31.67 -12.49
C CYS A 207 5.65 -33.17 -12.65
N PHE A 208 4.60 -33.64 -11.97
CA PHE A 208 4.19 -35.05 -12.00
C PHE A 208 4.00 -35.60 -13.42
N HIS A 209 3.41 -34.82 -14.34
CA HIS A 209 3.20 -35.23 -15.73
C HIS A 209 4.50 -35.46 -16.51
N CYS A 210 5.56 -34.70 -16.18
CA CYS A 210 6.85 -34.76 -16.83
C CYS A 210 7.83 -35.77 -16.21
N LEU A 211 7.42 -36.47 -15.15
CA LEU A 211 8.22 -37.53 -14.55
C LEU A 211 8.23 -38.78 -15.44
N PRO A 212 9.31 -39.57 -15.42
CA PRO A 212 9.32 -40.92 -15.99
C PRO A 212 8.25 -41.83 -15.35
N GLU A 213 7.69 -42.74 -16.14
CA GLU A 213 6.50 -43.53 -15.73
C GLU A 213 6.79 -44.49 -14.56
N ASN A 214 8.02 -44.98 -14.45
CA ASN A 214 8.50 -45.75 -13.30
C ASN A 214 8.47 -44.93 -12.00
N VAL A 215 8.80 -43.64 -12.05
CA VAL A 215 8.73 -42.73 -10.89
C VAL A 215 7.29 -42.37 -10.57
N LYS A 216 6.44 -42.14 -11.60
CA LYS A 216 5.01 -41.88 -11.38
C LYS A 216 4.32 -43.04 -10.65
N ARG A 217 4.63 -44.29 -11.03
CA ARG A 217 4.11 -45.49 -10.35
C ARG A 217 4.48 -45.52 -8.87
N LYS A 218 5.75 -45.25 -8.53
CA LYS A 218 6.21 -45.19 -7.13
C LYS A 218 5.50 -44.10 -6.33
N VAL A 219 5.32 -42.91 -6.91
CA VAL A 219 4.61 -41.80 -6.25
C VAL A 219 3.14 -42.12 -6.03
N ARG A 220 2.47 -42.77 -6.99
CA ARG A 220 1.07 -43.21 -6.83
C ARG A 220 0.94 -44.28 -5.73
N ALA A 221 1.86 -45.25 -5.71
CA ALA A 221 1.89 -46.31 -4.70
C ALA A 221 2.13 -45.76 -3.28
N LEU A 222 3.05 -44.81 -3.12
CA LEU A 222 3.28 -44.12 -1.85
C LEU A 222 2.05 -43.32 -1.41
N LYS A 223 1.38 -42.64 -2.34
CA LYS A 223 0.16 -41.91 -2.02
C LYS A 223 -0.96 -42.85 -1.56
N SER A 224 -1.20 -43.96 -2.27
CA SER A 224 -2.21 -44.94 -1.84
C SER A 224 -1.89 -45.57 -0.48
N LEU A 225 -0.60 -45.70 -0.12
CA LEU A 225 -0.19 -46.21 1.18
C LEU A 225 -0.48 -45.19 2.29
N ASN A 226 -0.15 -43.92 2.08
CA ASN A 226 -0.47 -42.83 3.02
C ASN A 226 -1.98 -42.63 3.17
N ASP A 227 -2.72 -42.60 2.06
CA ASP A 227 -4.18 -42.44 2.08
C ASP A 227 -4.86 -43.62 2.84
N ALA A 228 -4.27 -44.82 2.81
CA ALA A 228 -4.75 -45.99 3.57
C ALA A 228 -4.40 -45.94 5.06
N LEU A 229 -3.28 -45.31 5.42
CA LEU A 229 -2.86 -45.11 6.82
C LEU A 229 -3.68 -44.00 7.51
N GLU A 230 -3.96 -42.90 6.79
CA GLU A 230 -4.78 -41.78 7.28
C GLU A 230 -6.27 -42.13 7.40
N GLY A 231 -6.73 -43.23 6.78
CA GLY A 231 -8.11 -43.73 6.89
C GLY A 231 -8.34 -44.76 8.01
N LEU A 232 -7.30 -45.07 8.79
CA LEU A 232 -7.35 -45.96 9.94
C LEU A 232 -7.32 -45.21 11.30
N GLU A 233 -7.23 -43.88 11.27
CA GLU A 233 -7.44 -42.96 12.41
C GLU A 233 -8.88 -42.42 12.42
#